data_AF-A0A7Y9EHE7-F1
#
_entry.id   AF-A0A7Y9EHE7-F1
#
_cell.length_a   1.000
_cell.length_b   1.000
_cell.length_c   1.000
_cell.angle_alpha   90.00
_cell.angle_beta   90.00
_cell.angle_gamma   90.00
#
_symmetry.space_group_name_H-M   'P 1'
#
loop_
_entity.id
_entity.type
_entity.pdbx_description
1 polymer ?
#
loop_
_entity_poly.entity_id
_entity_poly.type
_entity_poly.pdbx_seq_one_letter_code
_entity_poly.pdbx_strand_id
1 'polypeptide(L)'
;MPDLSWDDVRDFFDPELMGSLPDVVIEGTGVEDWQAVFDLLRSEDWAYEYSIDGQVLSLPAASEVFAEGREVCPALQVRPSPGYC
;
A
#
# COMPACT_ATOMS: atom_id res chain seq x y z
N MET A 1 -2.61 11.75 -24.37
CA MET A 1 -3.84 11.19 -23.78
C MET A 1 -4.30 12.21 -22.75
N PRO A 2 -5.58 12.59 -22.67
CA PRO A 2 -6.02 13.40 -21.53
C PRO A 2 -5.66 12.63 -20.25
N ASP A 3 -5.19 13.35 -19.24
CA ASP A 3 -4.91 12.74 -17.94
C ASP A 3 -6.21 12.13 -17.40
N LEU A 4 -6.10 10.88 -16.94
CA LEU A 4 -7.21 10.10 -16.41
C LEU A 4 -7.62 10.71 -15.05
N SER A 5 -8.87 11.15 -14.91
CA SER A 5 -9.36 11.64 -13.62
C SER A 5 -9.64 10.47 -12.69
N TRP A 6 -9.48 10.68 -11.38
CA TRP A 6 -9.94 9.70 -10.38
C TRP A 6 -11.42 9.38 -10.54
N ASP A 7 -12.25 10.37 -10.86
CA ASP A 7 -13.70 10.16 -11.06
C ASP A 7 -14.01 9.24 -12.26
N ASP A 8 -13.10 9.15 -13.23
CA ASP A 8 -13.28 8.26 -14.39
C ASP A 8 -12.96 6.80 -14.06
N VAL A 9 -12.20 6.54 -12.98
CA VAL A 9 -11.70 5.19 -12.65
C VAL A 9 -12.02 4.66 -11.28
N ARG A 10 -12.56 5.48 -10.36
CA ARG A 10 -12.82 5.08 -8.98
C ARG A 10 -13.65 3.80 -8.86
N ASP A 11 -14.57 3.56 -9.78
CA ASP A 11 -15.44 2.38 -9.79
C ASP A 11 -14.65 1.09 -10.03
N PHE A 12 -13.49 1.14 -10.71
CA PHE A 12 -12.58 -0.01 -10.85
C PHE A 12 -11.90 -0.39 -9.53
N PHE A 13 -11.92 0.50 -8.55
CA PHE A 13 -11.32 0.31 -7.23
C PHE A 13 -12.37 0.09 -6.13
N ASP A 14 -13.66 0.07 -6.47
CA ASP A 14 -14.73 -0.21 -5.53
C ASP A 14 -14.82 -1.73 -5.27
N PRO A 15 -14.50 -2.22 -4.06
CA PRO A 15 -14.55 -3.64 -3.74
C PRO A 15 -15.99 -4.18 -3.68
N GLU A 16 -17.01 -3.35 -3.45
CA GLU A 16 -18.41 -3.78 -3.50
C GLU A 16 -18.86 -4.02 -4.95
N LEU A 17 -18.33 -3.25 -5.90
CA LEU A 17 -18.67 -3.36 -7.33
C LEU A 17 -17.81 -4.42 -8.05
N MET A 18 -16.51 -4.43 -7.79
CA MET A 18 -15.52 -5.27 -8.51
C MET A 18 -15.14 -6.54 -7.77
N GLY A 19 -15.53 -6.68 -6.49
CA GLY A 19 -15.09 -7.78 -5.64
C GLY A 19 -13.67 -7.56 -5.13
N SER A 20 -12.72 -8.40 -5.57
CA SER A 20 -11.31 -8.22 -5.21
C SER A 20 -10.68 -7.14 -6.09
N LEU A 21 -10.04 -6.15 -5.46
CA LEU A 21 -9.19 -5.17 -6.15
C LEU A 21 -8.14 -5.88 -7.03
N PRO A 22 -7.92 -5.42 -8.27
CA PRO A 22 -6.88 -5.97 -9.11
C PRO A 22 -5.50 -5.69 -8.53
N ASP A 23 -4.54 -6.58 -8.80
CA ASP A 23 -3.13 -6.29 -8.55
C ASP A 23 -2.72 -5.11 -9.42
N VAL A 24 -2.27 -4.01 -8.79
CA VAL A 24 -1.83 -2.80 -9.47
C VAL A 24 -0.33 -2.60 -9.32
N VAL A 25 0.29 -2.12 -10.40
CA VAL A 25 1.67 -1.63 -10.39
C VAL A 25 1.62 -0.11 -10.46
N ILE A 26 2.24 0.56 -9.48
CA ILE A 26 2.34 2.02 -9.47
C ILE A 26 3.66 2.40 -10.15
N GLU A 27 3.57 2.85 -11.40
CA GLU A 27 4.76 3.32 -12.14
C GLU A 27 5.28 4.65 -11.58
N GLY A 28 6.60 4.85 -11.68
CA GLY A 28 7.23 6.11 -11.26
C GLY A 28 7.39 6.30 -9.76
N THR A 29 6.95 5.36 -8.93
CA THR A 29 7.21 5.40 -7.47
C THR A 29 8.60 4.88 -7.14
N GLY A 30 9.23 5.52 -6.15
CA GLY A 30 10.49 5.09 -5.55
C GLY A 30 10.39 4.83 -4.06
N VAL A 31 11.54 4.55 -3.44
CA VAL A 31 11.65 4.27 -2.00
C VAL A 31 11.14 5.45 -1.15
N GLU A 32 11.35 6.69 -1.60
CA GLU A 32 10.91 7.89 -0.89
C GLU A 32 9.38 8.02 -0.86
N ASP A 33 8.69 7.69 -1.97
CA ASP A 33 7.23 7.71 -2.03
C ASP A 33 6.63 6.67 -1.07
N TRP A 34 7.22 5.47 -1.04
CA TRP A 34 6.82 4.43 -0.09
C TRP A 34 7.11 4.80 1.36
N GLN A 35 8.19 5.54 1.63
CA GLN A 35 8.46 6.06 2.96
C GLN A 35 7.35 7.02 3.42
N ALA A 36 6.87 7.89 2.53
CA ALA A 36 5.76 8.79 2.85
C ALA A 36 4.47 8.02 3.20
N VAL A 37 4.19 6.91 2.51
CA VAL A 37 3.08 6.01 2.87
C VAL A 37 3.30 5.42 4.26
N PHE A 38 4.50 4.93 4.57
CA PHE A 38 4.77 4.33 5.89
C PHE A 38 4.66 5.36 7.02
N ASP A 39 5.06 6.60 6.76
CA ASP A 39 4.95 7.69 7.73
C ASP A 39 3.50 8.09 7.93
N LEU A 40 2.67 8.10 6.87
CA LEU A 40 1.21 8.28 6.99
C LEU A 40 0.59 7.19 7.87
N LEU A 41 0.94 5.92 7.65
CA LEU A 41 0.41 4.81 8.47
C LEU A 41 0.81 4.91 9.94
N ARG A 42 1.95 5.53 10.25
CA ARG A 42 2.42 5.75 11.62
C ARG A 42 1.80 6.99 12.26
N SER A 43 1.47 8.01 11.46
CA SER A 43 0.87 9.25 11.95
C SER A 43 -0.63 9.12 12.16
N GLU A 44 -1.28 8.35 11.29
CA GLU A 44 -2.71 8.05 11.38
C GLU A 44 -2.93 6.85 12.32
N ASP A 45 -4.05 6.84 13.03
CA ASP A 45 -4.43 5.73 13.92
C ASP A 45 -5.01 4.55 13.14
N TRP A 46 -4.41 4.23 11.99
CA TRP A 46 -4.85 3.14 11.12
C TRP A 46 -4.22 1.83 11.57
N ALA A 47 -5.02 0.78 11.62
CA ALA A 47 -4.50 -0.54 11.92
C ALA A 47 -3.75 -1.09 10.70
N TYR A 48 -2.47 -1.42 10.87
CA TYR A 48 -1.68 -2.08 9.84
C TYR A 48 -0.91 -3.28 10.38
N GLU A 49 -0.58 -4.21 9.50
CA GLU A 49 0.23 -5.39 9.80
C GLU A 49 1.31 -5.54 8.73
N TYR A 50 2.57 -5.58 9.16
CA TYR A 50 3.71 -5.89 8.31
C TYR A 50 4.18 -7.31 8.60
N SER A 51 4.35 -8.14 7.57
CA SER A 51 4.81 -9.51 7.72
C SER A 51 5.77 -9.94 6.62
N ILE A 52 6.62 -10.91 6.96
CA ILE A 52 7.52 -11.58 6.02
C ILE A 52 7.34 -13.08 6.23
N ASP A 53 7.01 -13.81 5.17
CA ASP A 53 6.73 -15.26 5.24
C ASP A 53 5.69 -15.63 6.32
N GLY A 54 4.67 -14.78 6.50
CA GLY A 54 3.65 -14.94 7.54
C GLY A 54 4.08 -14.59 8.97
N GLN A 55 5.34 -14.19 9.20
CA GLN A 55 5.78 -13.69 10.50
C GLN A 55 5.53 -12.18 10.61
N VAL A 56 4.68 -11.80 11.56
CA VAL A 56 4.37 -10.40 11.85
C VAL A 56 5.56 -9.71 12.53
N LEU A 57 5.92 -8.53 12.03
CA LEU A 57 7.08 -7.74 12.44
C LEU A 57 6.73 -6.25 12.53
N SER A 58 7.56 -5.48 13.22
CA SER A 58 7.48 -4.02 13.17
C SER A 58 7.82 -3.52 11.78
N LEU A 59 7.06 -2.54 11.28
CA LEU A 59 7.29 -1.93 9.95
C LEU A 59 8.57 -1.08 9.96
N PRO A 60 9.64 -1.49 9.23
CA PRO A 60 10.92 -0.76 9.19
C PRO A 60 10.86 0.43 8.22
N ALA A 61 11.99 1.11 7.97
CA ALA A 61 12.04 2.14 6.92
C ALA A 61 11.85 1.51 5.52
N ALA A 62 11.33 2.29 4.56
CA ALA A 62 11.10 1.79 3.20
C ALA A 62 12.41 1.32 2.54
N SER A 63 13.52 2.00 2.78
CA SER A 63 14.85 1.59 2.28
C SER A 63 15.27 0.20 2.77
N GLU A 64 14.87 -0.19 3.97
CA GLU A 64 15.14 -1.52 4.53
C GLU A 64 14.21 -2.59 3.95
N VAL A 65 12.96 -2.23 3.64
CA VAL A 65 12.00 -3.12 2.97
C VAL A 65 12.45 -3.43 1.54
N PHE A 66 12.90 -2.42 0.81
CA PHE A 66 13.30 -2.50 -0.60
C PHE A 66 14.80 -2.74 -0.81
N ALA A 67 15.56 -3.06 0.24
CA ALA A 67 16.97 -3.42 0.09
C ALA A 67 17.13 -4.64 -0.84
N GLU A 68 18.15 -4.61 -1.69
CA GLU A 68 18.40 -5.68 -2.66
C GLU A 68 18.65 -7.04 -1.98
N GLY A 69 18.16 -8.12 -2.60
CA GLY A 69 18.50 -9.50 -2.20
C GLY A 69 17.56 -10.19 -1.23
N ARG A 70 16.34 -9.68 -1.00
CA ARG A 70 15.32 -10.43 -0.27
C ARG A 70 14.74 -11.57 -1.11
N GLU A 71 14.82 -12.79 -0.59
CA GLU A 71 14.22 -13.98 -1.20
C GLU A 71 12.71 -14.06 -0.99
N VAL A 72 12.18 -13.32 -0.01
CA VAL A 72 10.76 -13.35 0.39
C VAL A 72 10.12 -11.98 0.18
N CYS A 73 8.94 -11.98 -0.42
CA CYS A 73 8.12 -10.79 -0.59
C CYS A 73 7.49 -10.35 0.75
N PRO A 74 7.80 -9.15 1.26
CA PRO A 74 7.09 -8.60 2.40
C PRO A 74 5.64 -8.27 2.05
N ALA A 75 4.75 -8.43 3.02
CA ALA A 75 3.35 -8.02 2.91
C ALA A 75 3.05 -6.91 3.92
N LEU A 76 2.35 -5.87 3.46
CA LEU A 76 1.82 -4.80 4.30
C LEU A 76 0.32 -4.72 4.09
N GLN A 77 -0.45 -5.02 5.13
CA GLN A 77 -1.90 -4.96 5.12
C GLN A 77 -2.35 -3.74 5.93
N VAL A 78 -3.22 -2.92 5.37
CA VAL A 78 -3.71 -1.68 6.00
C VAL A 78 -5.22 -1.73 6.12
N ARG A 79 -5.74 -1.30 7.26
CA ARG A 79 -7.17 -1.11 7.53
C ARG A 79 -7.39 0.34 7.95
N PRO A 80 -7.80 1.21 7.01
CA PRO A 80 -8.13 2.59 7.33
C PRO A 80 -9.27 2.69 8.34
N SER A 81 -9.24 3.72 9.18
CA SER A 81 -10.33 4.00 10.11
C SER A 81 -11.62 4.44 9.36
N PRO A 82 -12.81 4.26 9.95
CA PRO A 82 -14.06 4.69 9.32
C PRO A 82 -14.02 6.17 8.91
N GLY A 83 -14.44 6.49 7.68
CA GLY A 83 -14.41 7.85 7.12
C GLY A 83 -13.39 8.08 6.00
N TYR A 84 -12.54 7.09 5.73
CA TYR A 84 -11.65 7.04 4.57
C TYR A 84 -12.13 5.93 3.62
N CYS A 85 -13.26 6.17 2.94
CA CYS A 85 -13.81 5.34 1.86
C CYS A 85 -14.19 6.22 0.67
#